data_AF-A0A7X6Q3U6-F1
#
_entry.id   AF-A0A7X6Q3U6-F1
#
_cell.length_a   1.000
_cell.length_b   1.000
_cell.length_c   1.000
_cell.angle_alpha   90.00
_cell.angle_beta   90.00
_cell.angle_gamma   90.00
#
_symmetry.space_group_name_H-M   'P 1'
#
loop_
_entity.id
_entity.type
_entity.pdbx_description
1 polymer ?
#
loop_
_entity_poly.entity_id
_entity_poly.type
_entity_poly.pdbx_seq_one_letter_code
_entity_poly.pdbx_strand_id
1 'polypeptide(L)'
;SSNITSIADLKGKKIGFSVGGFEDILLKVMLKKYDLTFDDVELVNVNWSLSPSLITGKVDAVIGSYRNFELNQLDIEEHPGHAFYVEEEGVPSYEELIIVVNNKDREDDKYRRFNIAMEQAVQYLINHPEEAWTMFKDYKPAELDDELNRRAWKDTLPRFALRPGAVNHRGYESFAKFMHEQGLIKEVPAKVADYAIEP
;
A
#
# COMPACT_ATOMS: atom_id res chain seq x y z
N SER A 1 -15.50 -1.69 -20.20
CA SER A 1 -15.92 -0.90 -19.05
C SER A 1 -16.83 -1.75 -18.20
N SER A 2 -16.39 -2.14 -17.01
CA SER A 2 -17.26 -2.73 -15.99
C SER A 2 -18.07 -1.59 -15.36
N ASN A 3 -19.39 -1.74 -15.23
CA ASN A 3 -20.27 -0.73 -14.63
C ASN A 3 -20.13 -0.74 -13.08
N ILE A 4 -18.91 -0.72 -12.56
CA ILE A 4 -18.61 -0.73 -11.12
C ILE A 4 -18.31 0.70 -10.71
N THR A 5 -19.21 1.32 -9.97
CA THR A 5 -19.06 2.70 -9.47
C THR A 5 -19.09 2.77 -7.94
N SER A 6 -19.37 1.65 -7.28
CA SER A 6 -19.31 1.48 -5.84
C SER A 6 -18.88 0.05 -5.47
N ILE A 7 -18.43 -0.15 -4.22
CA ILE A 7 -18.12 -1.48 -3.68
C ILE A 7 -19.35 -2.41 -3.70
N ALA A 8 -20.57 -1.87 -3.60
CA ALA A 8 -21.80 -2.67 -3.70
C ALA A 8 -21.94 -3.38 -5.06
N ASP A 9 -21.39 -2.80 -6.13
CA ASP A 9 -21.44 -3.37 -7.49
C ASP A 9 -20.50 -4.57 -7.65
N LEU A 10 -19.68 -4.89 -6.64
CA LEU A 10 -18.81 -6.07 -6.63
C LEU A 10 -19.59 -7.37 -6.38
N LYS A 11 -20.88 -7.31 -6.04
CA LYS A 11 -21.69 -8.51 -5.87
C LYS A 11 -21.70 -9.38 -7.14
N GLY A 12 -21.32 -10.64 -6.98
CA GLY A 12 -21.18 -11.64 -8.04
C GLY A 12 -19.97 -11.41 -8.96
N LYS A 13 -19.03 -10.54 -8.57
CA LYS A 13 -17.83 -10.20 -9.36
C LYS A 13 -16.60 -10.99 -8.92
N LYS A 14 -15.63 -11.06 -9.83
CA LYS A 14 -14.32 -11.64 -9.60
C LYS A 14 -13.34 -10.57 -9.12
N ILE A 15 -12.69 -10.82 -8.00
CA ILE A 15 -11.71 -9.91 -7.41
C ILE A 15 -10.33 -10.59 -7.41
N GLY A 16 -9.39 -10.00 -8.14
CA GLY A 16 -8.00 -10.42 -8.17
C GLY A 16 -7.23 -9.99 -6.93
N PHE A 17 -6.36 -10.84 -6.39
CA PHE A 17 -5.45 -10.48 -5.29
C PHE A 17 -4.06 -11.09 -5.50
N SER A 18 -3.05 -10.49 -4.85
CA SER A 18 -1.65 -10.92 -4.94
C SER A 18 -1.25 -11.79 -3.76
N VAL A 19 -1.48 -11.30 -2.54
CA VAL A 19 -1.00 -11.93 -1.30
C VAL A 19 -2.15 -12.03 -0.31
N GLY A 20 -2.53 -13.27 0.01
CA GLY A 20 -3.58 -13.52 1.01
C GLY A 20 -3.17 -13.07 2.43
N GLY A 21 -4.16 -12.88 3.30
CA GLY A 21 -3.98 -12.50 4.70
C GLY A 21 -4.39 -11.07 4.99
N PHE A 22 -3.49 -10.10 4.77
CA PHE A 22 -3.77 -8.69 5.07
C PHE A 22 -4.77 -8.08 4.09
N GLU A 23 -4.56 -8.27 2.79
CA GLU A 23 -5.44 -7.75 1.73
C GLU A 23 -6.88 -8.28 1.86
N ASP A 24 -7.04 -9.55 2.27
CA ASP A 24 -8.35 -10.16 2.52
C ASP A 24 -9.12 -9.37 3.58
N ILE A 25 -8.43 -8.86 4.60
CA ILE A 25 -9.10 -8.19 5.71
C ILE A 25 -9.47 -6.76 5.36
N LEU A 26 -8.64 -6.10 4.56
CA LEU A 26 -9.02 -4.83 3.95
C LEU A 26 -10.30 -5.02 3.12
N LEU A 27 -10.31 -6.00 2.22
CA LEU A 27 -11.45 -6.29 1.37
C LEU A 27 -12.70 -6.66 2.17
N LYS A 28 -12.56 -7.49 3.22
CA LYS A 28 -13.67 -7.86 4.12
C LYS A 28 -14.30 -6.62 4.76
N VAL A 29 -13.49 -5.68 5.23
CA VAL A 29 -13.99 -4.45 5.86
C VAL A 29 -14.71 -3.56 4.84
N MET A 30 -14.13 -3.41 3.65
CA MET A 30 -14.74 -2.65 2.56
C MET A 30 -16.08 -3.25 2.13
N LEU A 31 -16.16 -4.57 1.91
CA LEU A 31 -17.40 -5.27 1.56
C LEU A 31 -18.47 -5.11 2.64
N LYS A 32 -18.08 -5.28 3.91
CA LYS A 32 -19.01 -5.20 5.04
C LYS A 32 -19.70 -3.83 5.16
N LYS A 33 -19.02 -2.74 4.76
CA LYS A 33 -19.62 -1.39 4.74
C LYS A 33 -20.86 -1.30 3.81
N TYR A 34 -20.99 -2.21 2.86
CA TYR A 34 -22.09 -2.31 1.90
C TYR A 34 -22.92 -3.59 2.05
N ASP A 35 -22.92 -4.18 3.25
CA ASP A 35 -23.65 -5.42 3.57
C ASP A 35 -23.27 -6.61 2.67
N LEU A 36 -22.06 -6.61 2.11
CA LEU A 36 -21.49 -7.71 1.33
C LEU A 36 -20.54 -8.56 2.18
N THR A 37 -20.40 -9.81 1.76
CA THR A 37 -19.47 -10.78 2.34
C THR A 37 -18.61 -11.44 1.26
N PHE A 38 -17.67 -12.28 1.67
CA PHE A 38 -16.91 -13.08 0.71
C PHE A 38 -17.76 -14.08 -0.08
N ASP A 39 -18.92 -14.50 0.44
CA ASP A 39 -19.84 -15.38 -0.29
C ASP A 39 -20.53 -14.65 -1.45
N ASP A 40 -20.50 -13.31 -1.44
CA ASP A 40 -21.04 -12.48 -2.51
C ASP A 40 -20.02 -12.21 -3.64
N VAL A 41 -18.76 -12.65 -3.52
CA VAL A 41 -17.70 -12.37 -4.51
C VAL A 41 -16.85 -13.62 -4.79
N GLU A 42 -16.16 -13.65 -5.93
CA GLU A 42 -15.20 -14.72 -6.25
C GLU A 42 -13.77 -14.18 -6.16
N LEU A 43 -12.96 -14.71 -5.23
CA LEU A 43 -11.54 -14.34 -5.13
C LEU A 43 -10.69 -15.15 -6.09
N VAL A 44 -9.86 -14.47 -6.86
CA VAL A 44 -8.96 -15.07 -7.84
C VAL A 44 -7.53 -14.67 -7.52
N ASN A 45 -6.67 -15.63 -7.18
CA ASN A 45 -5.26 -15.33 -7.01
C ASN A 45 -4.63 -15.04 -8.40
N VAL A 46 -4.13 -13.82 -8.59
CA VAL A 46 -3.49 -13.38 -9.83
C VAL A 46 -1.98 -13.15 -9.67
N ASN A 47 -1.42 -13.45 -8.50
CA ASN A 47 -0.03 -13.15 -8.13
C ASN A 47 0.30 -11.70 -8.53
N TRP A 48 1.42 -11.50 -9.22
CA TRP A 48 1.91 -10.19 -9.66
C TRP A 48 1.19 -9.61 -10.90
N SER A 49 0.07 -10.18 -11.34
CA SER A 49 -0.62 -9.79 -12.57
C SER A 49 -1.91 -8.99 -12.33
N LEU A 50 -1.89 -8.02 -11.41
CA LEU A 50 -3.06 -7.20 -11.08
C LEU A 50 -3.61 -6.44 -12.31
N SER A 51 -2.87 -5.47 -12.87
CA SER A 51 -3.33 -4.72 -14.06
C SER A 51 -3.64 -5.61 -15.27
N PRO A 52 -2.77 -6.58 -15.65
CA PRO A 52 -3.07 -7.48 -16.77
C PRO A 52 -4.35 -8.29 -16.56
N SER A 53 -4.67 -8.69 -15.33
CA SER A 53 -5.89 -9.46 -15.04
C SER A 53 -7.17 -8.64 -15.21
N LEU A 54 -7.12 -7.33 -14.95
CA LEU A 54 -8.21 -6.40 -15.25
C LEU A 54 -8.36 -6.18 -16.75
N ILE A 55 -7.24 -5.90 -17.44
CA ILE A 55 -7.23 -5.59 -18.89
C ILE A 55 -7.77 -6.76 -19.70
N THR A 56 -7.38 -7.99 -19.33
CA THR A 56 -7.85 -9.22 -20.01
C THR A 56 -9.26 -9.63 -19.62
N GLY A 57 -9.89 -8.96 -18.65
CA GLY A 57 -11.20 -9.33 -18.11
C GLY A 57 -11.22 -10.66 -17.35
N LYS A 58 -10.04 -11.14 -16.90
CA LYS A 58 -9.94 -12.33 -16.04
C LYS A 58 -10.61 -12.09 -14.69
N VAL A 59 -10.52 -10.86 -14.19
CA VAL A 59 -11.19 -10.37 -12.98
C VAL A 59 -11.86 -9.04 -13.27
N ASP A 60 -12.87 -8.68 -12.48
CA ASP A 60 -13.63 -7.44 -12.62
C ASP A 60 -13.04 -6.29 -11.77
N ALA A 61 -12.35 -6.64 -10.69
CA ALA A 61 -11.68 -5.73 -9.76
C ALA A 61 -10.41 -6.39 -9.18
N VAL A 62 -9.55 -5.61 -8.53
CA VAL A 62 -8.36 -6.10 -7.82
C VAL A 62 -8.20 -5.42 -6.46
N ILE A 63 -7.56 -6.11 -5.52
CA ILE A 63 -7.10 -5.58 -4.24
C ILE A 63 -5.58 -5.79 -4.13
N GLY A 64 -4.90 -4.89 -3.40
CA GLY A 64 -3.43 -4.88 -3.29
C GLY A 64 -2.72 -3.98 -4.30
N SER A 65 -3.46 -3.41 -5.26
CA SER A 65 -2.92 -2.41 -6.18
C SER A 65 -2.59 -1.11 -5.47
N TYR A 66 -1.49 -0.48 -5.88
CA TYR A 66 -1.05 0.80 -5.38
C TYR A 66 -1.53 1.95 -6.26
N ARG A 67 -2.05 2.99 -5.60
CA ARG A 67 -2.62 4.16 -6.28
C ARG A 67 -1.62 4.93 -7.17
N ASN A 68 -0.32 4.79 -6.92
CA ASN A 68 0.77 5.40 -7.70
C ASN A 68 1.26 4.51 -8.86
N PHE A 69 0.93 3.21 -8.93
CA PHE A 69 1.41 2.32 -9.99
C PHE A 69 0.29 1.85 -10.91
N GLU A 70 -0.64 1.03 -10.41
CA GLU A 70 -1.59 0.32 -11.27
C GLU A 70 -2.54 1.26 -12.01
N LEU A 71 -2.95 2.38 -11.40
CA LEU A 71 -3.76 3.38 -12.11
C LEU A 71 -3.01 4.02 -13.28
N ASN A 72 -1.72 4.32 -13.09
CA ASN A 72 -0.86 4.84 -14.14
C ASN A 72 -0.64 3.79 -15.24
N GLN A 73 -0.41 2.54 -14.87
CA GLN A 73 -0.25 1.44 -15.82
C GLN A 73 -1.52 1.25 -16.67
N LEU A 74 -2.68 1.18 -16.02
CA LEU A 74 -3.98 1.04 -16.67
C LEU A 74 -4.24 2.19 -17.66
N ASP A 75 -3.92 3.43 -17.29
CA ASP A 75 -4.05 4.59 -18.19
C ASP A 75 -3.09 4.51 -19.39
N ILE A 76 -1.82 4.15 -19.16
CA ILE A 76 -0.82 3.98 -20.23
C ILE A 76 -1.24 2.89 -21.23
N GLU A 77 -1.84 1.81 -20.73
CA GLU A 77 -2.34 0.71 -21.55
C GLU A 77 -3.72 1.00 -22.17
N GLU A 78 -4.23 2.23 -22.09
CA GLU A 78 -5.52 2.70 -22.63
C GLU A 78 -6.77 2.02 -22.01
N HIS A 79 -6.64 1.53 -20.79
CA HIS A 79 -7.70 0.90 -19.99
C HIS A 79 -7.88 1.62 -18.64
N PRO A 80 -8.22 2.93 -18.62
CA PRO A 80 -8.21 3.72 -17.39
C PRO A 80 -9.05 3.09 -16.28
N GLY A 81 -8.44 2.95 -15.10
CA GLY A 81 -9.04 2.34 -13.93
C GLY A 81 -9.80 3.32 -13.03
N HIS A 82 -10.60 2.77 -12.12
CA HIS A 82 -11.21 3.51 -11.02
C HIS A 82 -10.77 2.87 -9.70
N ALA A 83 -10.30 3.68 -8.75
CA ALA A 83 -9.86 3.21 -7.44
C ALA A 83 -10.89 3.54 -6.37
N PHE A 84 -11.19 2.54 -5.54
CA PHE A 84 -11.82 2.72 -4.24
C PHE A 84 -10.73 2.77 -3.18
N TYR A 85 -10.59 3.91 -2.51
CA TYR A 85 -9.55 4.09 -1.52
C TYR A 85 -9.95 3.46 -0.19
N VAL A 86 -9.11 2.56 0.35
CA VAL A 86 -9.40 1.78 1.55
C VAL A 86 -9.78 2.66 2.75
N GLU A 87 -9.15 3.84 2.87
CA GLU A 87 -9.43 4.81 3.93
C GLU A 87 -10.82 5.46 3.82
N GLU A 88 -11.37 5.55 2.62
CA GLU A 88 -12.73 6.01 2.36
C GLU A 88 -13.74 4.88 2.58
N GLU A 89 -13.27 3.63 2.61
CA GLU A 89 -14.06 2.41 2.72
C GLU A 89 -13.97 1.70 4.08
N GLY A 90 -13.62 2.46 5.12
CA GLY A 90 -13.71 2.01 6.52
C GLY A 90 -12.44 1.38 7.07
N VAL A 91 -11.35 1.33 6.30
CA VAL A 91 -10.03 0.93 6.81
C VAL A 91 -9.37 2.16 7.46
N PRO A 92 -8.92 2.09 8.72
CA PRO A 92 -8.19 3.19 9.33
C PRO A 92 -6.84 3.40 8.61
N SER A 93 -6.37 4.64 8.54
CA SER A 93 -5.07 4.94 7.95
C SER A 93 -3.95 4.15 8.64
N TYR A 94 -3.03 3.63 7.82
CA TYR A 94 -1.86 2.86 8.23
C TYR A 94 -0.66 3.18 7.34
N GLU A 95 0.51 2.73 7.76
CA GLU A 95 1.74 2.84 6.98
C GLU A 95 1.85 1.62 6.07
N GLU A 96 1.71 1.83 4.75
CA GLU A 96 1.74 0.76 3.75
C GLU A 96 3.10 0.02 3.73
N LEU A 97 4.19 0.78 3.81
CA LEU A 97 5.56 0.26 3.81
C LEU A 97 6.32 0.80 5.02
N ILE A 98 6.89 -0.12 5.79
CA ILE A 98 7.71 0.16 6.98
C ILE A 98 9.03 -0.60 6.91
N ILE A 99 10.07 -0.05 7.54
CA ILE A 99 11.34 -0.76 7.74
C ILE A 99 11.25 -1.53 9.05
N VAL A 100 11.54 -2.83 8.98
CA VAL A 100 11.54 -3.71 10.16
C VAL A 100 12.95 -4.19 10.48
N VAL A 101 13.25 -4.29 11.76
CA VAL A 101 14.48 -4.87 12.29
C VAL A 101 14.13 -5.99 13.26
N ASN A 102 15.04 -6.94 13.46
CA ASN A 102 14.81 -7.97 14.46
C ASN A 102 14.82 -7.33 15.86
N ASN A 103 13.82 -7.64 16.68
CA ASN A 103 13.68 -7.05 18.01
C ASN A 103 14.92 -7.28 18.91
N LYS A 104 15.67 -8.37 18.70
CA LYS A 104 16.91 -8.64 19.46
C LYS A 104 18.03 -7.63 19.18
N ASP A 105 17.99 -7.00 18.01
CA ASP A 105 19.03 -6.10 17.50
C ASP A 105 18.61 -4.62 17.60
N ARG A 106 17.39 -4.33 18.09
CA ARG A 106 16.75 -2.99 18.00
C ARG A 106 17.54 -1.82 18.60
N GLU A 107 18.44 -2.10 19.56
CA GLU A 107 19.27 -1.10 20.24
C GLU A 107 20.64 -0.89 19.57
N ASP A 108 20.92 -1.56 18.44
CA ASP A 108 22.17 -1.38 17.70
C ASP A 108 22.21 0.00 17.04
N ASP A 109 23.23 0.81 17.38
CA ASP A 109 23.43 2.17 16.88
C ASP A 109 23.44 2.26 15.33
N LYS A 110 23.75 1.17 14.62
CA LYS A 110 23.67 1.15 13.15
C LYS A 110 22.26 1.47 12.63
N TYR A 111 21.21 1.09 13.34
CA TYR A 111 19.83 1.36 12.92
C TYR A 111 19.46 2.82 13.12
N ARG A 112 19.91 3.45 14.21
CA ARG A 112 19.81 4.90 14.38
C ARG A 112 20.53 5.65 13.26
N ARG A 113 21.78 5.27 12.94
CA ARG A 113 22.52 5.90 11.83
C ARG A 113 21.86 5.68 10.47
N PHE A 114 21.28 4.50 10.25
CA PHE A 114 20.51 4.19 9.04
C PHE A 114 19.30 5.12 8.91
N ASN A 115 18.53 5.32 9.98
CA ASN A 115 17.37 6.20 9.95
C ASN A 115 17.74 7.68 9.74
N ILE A 116 18.86 8.14 10.32
CA ILE A 116 19.40 9.48 10.00
C ILE A 116 19.69 9.62 8.50
N ALA A 117 20.30 8.61 7.87
CA ALA A 117 20.54 8.63 6.43
C ALA A 117 19.24 8.62 5.63
N MET A 118 18.22 7.87 6.06
CA MET A 118 16.89 7.88 5.45
C MET A 118 16.19 9.23 5.56
N GLU A 119 16.29 9.91 6.71
CA GLU A 119 15.76 11.27 6.89
C GLU A 119 16.40 12.26 5.93
N GLN A 120 17.73 12.22 5.81
CA GLN A 120 18.47 13.04 4.85
C GLN A 120 18.08 12.73 3.41
N ALA A 121 17.90 11.45 3.06
CA ALA A 121 17.44 11.04 1.75
C ALA A 121 16.05 11.59 1.44
N VAL A 122 15.07 11.43 2.32
CA VAL A 122 13.72 11.98 2.09
C VAL A 122 13.74 13.51 1.98
N GLN A 123 14.49 14.21 2.83
CA GLN A 123 14.66 15.66 2.71
C GLN A 123 15.24 16.05 1.34
N TYR A 124 16.21 15.30 0.84
CA TYR A 124 16.77 15.52 -0.48
C TYR A 124 15.73 15.27 -1.58
N LEU A 125 15.00 14.14 -1.53
CA LEU A 125 13.95 13.81 -2.50
C LEU A 125 12.93 14.94 -2.67
N ILE A 126 12.51 15.54 -1.55
CA ILE A 126 11.49 16.61 -1.55
C ILE A 126 12.06 17.95 -2.03
N ASN A 127 13.29 18.30 -1.63
CA ASN A 127 13.91 19.57 -2.00
C ASN A 127 14.50 19.57 -3.42
N HIS A 128 14.82 18.39 -3.95
CA HIS A 128 15.54 18.19 -5.21
C HIS A 128 14.86 17.12 -6.10
N PRO A 129 13.56 17.23 -6.42
CA PRO A 129 12.79 16.12 -7.02
C PRO A 129 13.28 15.67 -8.40
N GLU A 130 13.75 16.60 -9.25
CA GLU A 130 14.26 16.28 -10.60
C GLU A 130 15.64 15.61 -10.56
N GLU A 131 16.52 16.08 -9.66
CA GLU A 131 17.84 15.50 -9.45
C GLU A 131 17.71 14.11 -8.83
N ALA A 132 16.80 13.96 -7.86
CA ALA A 132 16.46 12.69 -7.25
C ALA A 132 15.88 11.68 -8.25
N TRP A 133 14.97 12.12 -9.13
CA TRP A 133 14.47 11.29 -10.23
C TRP A 133 15.60 10.83 -11.15
N THR A 134 16.52 11.72 -11.48
CA THR A 134 17.69 11.40 -12.30
C THR A 134 18.57 10.35 -11.63
N MET A 135 18.87 10.51 -10.33
CA MET A 135 19.62 9.49 -9.57
C MET A 135 18.91 8.13 -9.54
N PHE A 136 17.58 8.13 -9.35
CA PHE A 136 16.79 6.90 -9.30
C PHE A 136 16.81 6.17 -10.64
N LYS A 137 16.46 6.85 -11.73
CA LYS A 137 16.38 6.20 -13.04
C LYS A 137 17.77 5.74 -13.54
N ASP A 138 18.83 6.49 -13.25
CA ASP A 138 20.18 6.19 -13.71
C ASP A 138 20.81 4.98 -12.97
N TYR A 139 20.26 4.55 -11.83
CA TYR A 139 20.68 3.30 -11.18
C TYR A 139 20.47 2.09 -12.09
N LYS A 140 19.36 2.06 -12.84
CA LYS A 140 19.02 1.01 -13.82
C LYS A 140 18.15 1.58 -14.95
N PRO A 141 18.75 2.33 -15.89
CA PRO A 141 17.98 3.10 -16.86
C PRO A 141 17.11 2.24 -17.78
N ALA A 142 17.57 1.03 -18.12
CA ALA A 142 16.79 0.10 -18.94
C ALA A 142 15.52 -0.45 -18.25
N GLU A 143 15.45 -0.39 -16.92
CA GLU A 143 14.31 -0.87 -16.12
C GLU A 143 13.48 0.29 -15.53
N LEU A 144 14.04 1.49 -15.41
CA LEU A 144 13.46 2.59 -14.61
C LEU A 144 13.19 3.88 -15.40
N ASP A 145 13.86 4.12 -16.54
CA ASP A 145 13.61 5.32 -17.36
C ASP A 145 12.50 5.07 -18.38
N ASP A 146 11.30 4.84 -17.85
CA ASP A 146 10.08 4.66 -18.62
C ASP A 146 8.95 5.57 -18.11
N GLU A 147 7.87 5.62 -18.88
CA GLU A 147 6.72 6.49 -18.59
C GLU A 147 5.99 6.08 -17.31
N LEU A 148 5.87 4.77 -17.04
CA LEU A 148 5.19 4.27 -15.85
C LEU A 148 5.93 4.70 -14.58
N ASN A 149 7.24 4.45 -14.52
CA ASN A 149 8.09 4.83 -13.40
C ASN A 149 8.15 6.35 -13.22
N ARG A 150 8.14 7.13 -14.31
CA ARG A 150 8.11 8.60 -14.24
C ARG A 150 6.82 9.12 -13.59
N ARG A 151 5.66 8.59 -13.97
CA ARG A 151 4.37 8.94 -13.36
C ARG A 151 4.29 8.46 -11.92
N ALA A 152 4.64 7.20 -11.69
CA ALA A 152 4.64 6.61 -10.35
C ALA A 152 5.55 7.36 -9.40
N TRP A 153 6.75 7.77 -9.83
CA TRP A 153 7.66 8.58 -9.03
C TRP A 153 7.01 9.88 -8.55
N LYS A 154 6.42 10.63 -9.48
CA LYS A 154 5.70 11.88 -9.17
C LYS A 154 4.60 11.66 -8.13
N ASP A 155 3.82 10.59 -8.27
CA ASP A 155 2.72 10.27 -7.36
C ASP A 155 3.19 9.71 -6.01
N THR A 156 4.40 9.15 -5.97
CA THR A 156 5.04 8.62 -4.75
C THR A 156 5.66 9.72 -3.90
N LEU A 157 6.25 10.76 -4.51
CA LEU A 157 6.93 11.85 -3.79
C LEU A 157 6.12 12.42 -2.61
N PRO A 158 4.83 12.82 -2.76
CA PRO A 158 4.05 13.34 -1.64
C PRO A 158 3.61 12.28 -0.61
N ARG A 159 3.91 11.00 -0.84
CA ARG A 159 3.53 9.87 0.01
C ARG A 159 4.67 9.35 0.88
N PHE A 160 5.91 9.77 0.65
CA PHE A 160 6.99 9.50 1.59
C PHE A 160 6.70 10.13 2.95
N ALA A 161 6.99 9.41 4.03
CA ALA A 161 6.97 9.97 5.37
C ALA A 161 8.03 11.09 5.44
N LEU A 162 7.61 12.34 5.66
CA LEU A 162 8.53 13.50 5.76
C LEU A 162 9.45 13.45 6.97
N ARG A 163 9.16 12.58 7.94
CA ARG A 163 9.94 12.32 9.15
C ARG A 163 10.04 10.81 9.35
N PRO A 164 10.81 10.09 8.53
CA PRO A 164 10.82 8.62 8.53
C PRO A 164 11.36 8.00 9.83
N GLY A 165 12.03 8.76 10.71
CA GLY A 165 12.42 8.31 12.05
C GLY A 165 11.37 8.54 13.15
N ALA A 166 10.30 9.29 12.88
CA ALA A 166 9.25 9.57 13.87
C ALA A 166 8.20 8.46 13.90
N VAL A 167 7.70 8.12 15.09
CA VAL A 167 6.66 7.10 15.24
C VAL A 167 5.30 7.74 15.51
N ASN A 168 4.30 7.43 14.68
CA ASN A 168 2.92 7.81 14.92
C ASN A 168 2.25 6.88 15.95
N HIS A 169 2.55 7.07 17.23
CA HIS A 169 2.03 6.23 18.32
C HIS A 169 0.50 6.03 18.26
N ARG A 170 -0.26 7.11 18.07
CA ARG A 170 -1.73 7.04 18.00
C ARG A 170 -2.20 6.22 16.80
N GLY A 171 -1.54 6.36 15.65
CA GLY A 171 -1.81 5.57 14.45
C GLY A 171 -1.58 4.09 14.71
N TYR A 172 -0.41 3.74 15.25
CA TYR A 172 -0.05 2.37 15.60
C TYR A 172 -1.01 1.73 16.60
N GLU A 173 -1.44 2.45 17.64
CA GLU A 173 -2.44 1.96 18.60
C GLU A 173 -3.81 1.75 17.96
N SER A 174 -4.26 2.69 17.13
CA SER A 174 -5.56 2.62 16.45
C SER A 174 -5.59 1.46 15.47
N PHE A 175 -4.50 1.26 14.72
CA PHE A 175 -4.39 0.17 13.77
C PHE A 175 -4.26 -1.19 14.46
N ALA A 176 -3.53 -1.29 15.58
CA ALA A 176 -3.47 -2.52 16.37
C ALA A 176 -4.84 -2.93 16.91
N LYS A 177 -5.65 -1.96 17.38
CA LYS A 177 -7.04 -2.23 17.80
C LYS A 177 -7.90 -2.72 16.63
N PHE A 178 -7.80 -2.07 15.48
CA PHE A 178 -8.47 -2.51 14.26
C PHE A 178 -8.08 -3.94 13.88
N MET A 179 -6.78 -4.25 13.85
CA MET A 179 -6.29 -5.61 13.58
C MET A 179 -6.88 -6.63 14.56
N HIS A 180 -6.94 -6.30 15.85
CA HIS A 180 -7.55 -7.18 16.86
C HIS A 180 -9.06 -7.36 16.64
N GLU A 181 -9.80 -6.28 16.37
CA GLU A 181 -11.23 -6.32 16.04
C GLU A 181 -11.54 -7.16 14.79
N GLN A 182 -10.63 -7.15 13.81
CA GLN A 182 -10.73 -7.99 12.61
C GLN A 182 -10.20 -9.42 12.79
N GLY A 183 -9.62 -9.74 13.96
CA GLY A 183 -9.08 -11.06 14.28
C GLY A 183 -7.70 -11.37 13.69
N LEU A 184 -6.95 -10.36 13.23
CA LEU A 184 -5.57 -10.50 12.73
C LEU A 184 -4.57 -10.83 13.83
N ILE A 185 -4.75 -10.23 15.00
CA ILE A 185 -3.89 -10.41 16.16
C ILE A 185 -4.74 -10.88 17.33
N LYS A 186 -4.16 -11.75 18.16
CA LYS A 186 -4.86 -12.34 19.32
C LYS A 186 -5.11 -11.31 20.43
N GLU A 187 -4.19 -10.38 20.59
CA GLU A 187 -4.21 -9.36 21.63
C GLU A 187 -3.61 -8.07 21.07
N VAL A 188 -4.12 -6.92 21.52
CA VAL A 188 -3.50 -5.62 21.22
C VAL A 188 -2.25 -5.48 22.08
N PRO A 189 -1.06 -5.21 21.50
CA PRO A 189 0.15 -4.99 22.29
C PRO A 189 -0.03 -3.86 23.31
N ALA A 190 0.51 -4.04 24.51
CA ALA A 190 0.30 -3.11 25.62
C ALA A 190 0.89 -1.72 25.36
N LYS A 191 2.02 -1.65 24.65
CA LYS A 191 2.73 -0.40 24.32
C LYS A 191 3.25 -0.45 22.90
N VAL A 192 3.12 0.66 22.17
CA VAL A 192 3.73 0.83 20.84
C VAL A 192 5.23 0.57 20.86
N ALA A 193 5.92 1.05 21.91
CA ALA A 193 7.37 0.89 22.09
C ALA A 193 7.86 -0.58 22.14
N ASP A 194 6.95 -1.55 22.30
CA ASP A 194 7.28 -2.97 22.25
C ASP A 194 7.51 -3.47 20.81
N TYR A 195 7.00 -2.77 19.79
CA TYR A 195 7.03 -3.19 18.39
C TYR A 195 7.32 -2.09 17.36
N ALA A 196 7.29 -0.82 17.74
CA ALA A 196 7.71 0.32 16.93
C ALA A 196 8.44 1.34 17.81
N ILE A 197 9.63 1.76 17.39
CA ILE A 197 10.49 2.66 18.16
C ILE A 197 10.95 3.84 17.33
N GLU A 198 11.13 4.98 18.00
CA GLU A 198 11.95 6.06 17.49
C GLU A 198 13.42 5.68 17.75
N PRO A 199 14.22 5.48 16.69
CA PRO A 199 15.58 4.95 16.73
C PRO A 199 16.63 6.00 17.12
#